data_AF-A0A259KLW2-F1
#
_entry.id   AF-A0A259KLW2-F1
#
_cell.length_a   1.000
_cell.length_b   1.000
_cell.length_c   1.000
_cell.angle_alpha   90.00
_cell.angle_beta   90.00
_cell.angle_gamma   90.00
#
_symmetry.space_group_name_H-M   'P 1'
#
loop_
_entity.id
_entity.type
_entity.pdbx_description
1 polymer ?
#
loop_
_entity_poly.entity_id
_entity_poly.type
_entity_poly.pdbx_seq_one_letter_code
_entity_poly.pdbx_strand_id
1 'polypeptide(L)'
;MARYDEGERPSDFPFSGQLIDGRAAADWLLSKASAAPSGVSLCSAFLRSEAMRALYSGDQVVYQGRILARWRLGDLLSGASDLDAYPMAKRLGFSFFVRQDFHGKVFSVPGSGIVVGSANATLSGFGLKDSANSEVCTLVPDSRENQSLLNEIFEGSIEMTDAIFEEMSAVVREAEMSQDLKQEWPSELMDKLQAPEFSGRLLFSECLVSIPEIDASGNVVCLDDRDLHLLGVSARGLDSSTLERAFKGTRIFRWLVHALKASEGEMYFGALTERLHNTLLDDPVVYRRDVKTVLQTLLQWCQLLEAAGVIVDRPNHSQRVRLS
;
A
#
# COMPACT_ATOMS: atom_id res chain seq x y z
N MET A 1 1.08 40.19 -9.49
CA MET A 1 -0.07 39.27 -9.63
C MET A 1 -0.91 39.42 -8.39
N ALA A 2 -2.04 40.12 -8.47
CA ALA A 2 -2.98 40.22 -7.36
C ALA A 2 -3.54 38.81 -7.11
N ARG A 3 -3.38 38.28 -5.89
CA ARG A 3 -4.16 37.12 -5.47
C ARG A 3 -5.62 37.53 -5.58
N TYR A 4 -6.47 36.66 -6.15
CA TYR A 4 -7.91 36.88 -6.14
C TYR A 4 -8.33 37.05 -4.68
N ASP A 5 -8.71 38.27 -4.31
CA ASP A 5 -9.30 38.58 -3.02
C ASP A 5 -10.76 38.13 -3.11
N GLU A 6 -10.99 36.85 -2.83
CA GLU A 6 -12.33 36.30 -2.68
C GLU A 6 -12.90 36.84 -1.37
N GLY A 7 -13.52 38.03 -1.44
CA GLY A 7 -14.33 38.53 -0.33
C GLY A 7 -15.34 37.46 0.09
N GLU A 8 -15.38 37.14 1.39
CA GLU A 8 -16.31 36.29 2.17
C GLU A 8 -17.31 35.38 1.42
N ARG A 9 -16.91 34.74 0.32
CA ARG A 9 -17.67 33.63 -0.26
C ARG A 9 -17.20 32.38 0.46
N PRO A 10 -18.12 31.56 1.00
CA PRO A 10 -17.76 30.22 1.44
C PRO A 10 -17.04 29.53 0.29
N SER A 11 -15.82 29.06 0.54
CA SER A 11 -15.08 28.26 -0.42
C SER A 11 -15.95 27.09 -0.86
N ASP A 12 -16.17 26.93 -2.17
CA ASP A 12 -16.81 25.73 -2.75
C ASP A 12 -15.97 24.45 -2.53
N PHE A 13 -14.73 24.60 -2.04
CA PHE A 13 -13.86 23.50 -1.68
C PHE A 13 -14.31 22.83 -0.37
N PRO A 14 -14.52 21.50 -0.35
CA PRO A 14 -15.12 20.80 0.79
C PRO A 14 -14.20 20.70 2.01
N PHE A 15 -12.92 21.06 1.90
CA PHE A 15 -11.95 21.06 2.99
C PHE A 15 -10.93 22.19 2.83
N SER A 16 -10.27 22.56 3.93
CA SER A 16 -9.14 23.48 3.90
C SER A 16 -7.85 22.72 3.63
N GLY A 17 -6.97 23.26 2.79
CA GLY A 17 -5.67 22.67 2.51
C GLY A 17 -4.71 23.69 1.90
N GLN A 18 -3.42 23.47 2.11
CA GLN A 18 -2.36 24.32 1.55
C GLN A 18 -1.39 23.48 0.72
N LEU A 19 -1.12 23.89 -0.51
CA LEU A 19 -0.03 23.32 -1.29
C LEU A 19 1.32 23.75 -0.70
N ILE A 20 2.19 22.77 -0.49
CA ILE A 20 3.54 22.93 0.04
C ILE A 20 4.51 22.07 -0.76
N ASP A 21 5.77 22.46 -0.84
CA ASP A 21 6.81 21.63 -1.44
C ASP A 21 7.38 20.62 -0.42
N GLY A 22 8.26 19.74 -0.89
CA GLY A 22 8.92 18.73 -0.04
C GLY A 22 9.73 19.32 1.12
N ARG A 23 10.32 20.51 0.94
CA ARG A 23 11.12 21.18 1.97
C ARG A 23 10.23 21.75 3.07
N ALA A 24 9.16 22.44 2.69
CA ALA A 24 8.15 22.95 3.61
C ALA A 24 7.46 21.80 4.38
N ALA A 25 7.26 20.64 3.75
CA ALA A 25 6.77 19.44 4.44
C ALA A 25 7.75 18.96 5.53
N ALA A 26 9.04 18.90 5.23
CA ALA A 26 10.06 18.48 6.18
C ALA A 26 10.20 19.46 7.35
N ASP A 27 10.25 20.77 7.06
CA ASP A 27 10.34 21.82 8.07
C ASP A 27 9.09 21.82 8.97
N TRP A 28 7.90 21.60 8.38
CA TRP A 28 6.66 21.47 9.15
C TRP A 28 6.68 20.24 10.06
N LEU A 29 7.07 19.06 9.54
CA LEU A 29 7.19 17.84 10.35
C LEU A 29 8.16 18.01 11.51
N LEU A 30 9.35 18.57 11.26
CA LEU A 30 10.35 18.85 12.28
C LEU A 30 9.79 19.76 13.38
N SER A 31 9.03 20.80 13.00
CA SER A 31 8.47 21.77 13.94
C SER A 31 7.34 21.20 14.81
N LYS A 32 6.64 20.15 14.37
CA LYS A 32 5.45 19.61 15.03
C LYS A 32 5.68 18.26 15.71
N ALA A 33 6.59 17.44 15.20
CA ALA A 33 6.80 16.08 15.68
C ALA A 33 7.21 16.00 17.17
N SER A 34 8.00 16.96 17.65
CA SER A 34 8.46 16.99 19.05
C SER A 34 7.34 17.31 20.06
N ALA A 35 6.25 17.90 19.62
CA ALA A 35 5.13 18.32 20.46
C ALA A 35 3.91 17.38 20.36
N ALA A 36 4.02 16.27 19.63
CA ALA A 36 2.89 15.39 19.31
C ALA A 36 2.61 14.40 20.46
N PRO A 37 1.51 14.57 21.22
CA PRO A 37 1.25 13.75 22.41
C PRO A 37 0.85 12.30 22.09
N SER A 38 0.28 12.06 20.91
CA SER A 38 -0.20 10.73 20.48
C SER A 38 0.74 10.03 19.50
N GLY A 39 1.93 10.58 19.29
CA GLY A 39 2.94 10.08 18.37
C GLY A 39 2.66 10.36 16.89
N VAL A 40 3.71 10.26 16.07
CA VAL A 40 3.68 10.60 14.63
C VAL A 40 3.45 9.35 13.78
N SER A 41 2.68 9.46 12.70
CA SER A 41 2.58 8.40 11.68
C SER A 41 3.32 8.81 10.42
N LEU A 42 4.29 8.00 9.99
CA LEU A 42 5.07 8.22 8.77
C LEU A 42 4.84 7.06 7.79
N CYS A 43 4.02 7.28 6.77
CA CYS A 43 3.73 6.28 5.76
C CYS A 43 4.42 6.68 4.45
N SER A 44 5.35 5.87 3.96
CA SER A 44 6.01 6.15 2.67
C SER A 44 6.36 4.88 1.91
N ALA A 45 6.10 4.86 0.61
CA ALA A 45 6.52 3.74 -0.23
C ALA A 45 8.04 3.52 -0.16
N PHE A 46 8.81 4.61 -0.23
CA PHE A 46 10.26 4.61 -0.11
C PHE A 46 10.70 5.30 1.16
N LEU A 47 11.53 4.62 1.94
CA LEU A 47 12.00 5.10 3.23
C LEU A 47 13.50 4.87 3.37
N ARG A 48 14.22 5.94 3.66
CA ARG A 48 15.65 5.89 3.94
C ARG A 48 15.98 6.41 5.34
N SER A 49 16.88 5.71 6.05
CA SER A 49 17.25 6.05 7.42
C SER A 49 17.83 7.46 7.57
N GLU A 50 18.50 7.99 6.54
CA GLU A 50 19.01 9.36 6.50
C GLU A 50 17.91 10.42 6.66
N ALA A 51 16.72 10.21 6.10
CA ALA A 51 15.61 11.13 6.24
C ALA A 51 15.08 11.12 7.68
N MET A 52 15.06 9.95 8.32
CA MET A 52 14.69 9.84 9.73
C MET A 52 15.69 10.55 10.62
N ARG A 53 17.00 10.42 10.35
CA ARG A 53 18.04 11.16 11.09
C ARG A 53 17.89 12.66 10.93
N ALA A 54 17.53 13.14 9.74
CA ALA A 54 17.32 14.55 9.48
C ALA A 54 16.07 15.10 10.21
N LEU A 55 14.97 14.34 10.20
CA LEU A 55 13.71 14.74 10.85
C LEU A 55 13.73 14.60 12.38
N TYR A 56 14.49 13.66 12.92
CA TYR A 56 14.47 13.27 14.34
C TYR A 56 15.88 13.26 14.93
N SER A 57 16.57 14.40 14.85
CA SER A 57 17.98 14.57 15.23
C SER A 57 18.24 14.78 16.72
N GLY A 58 17.21 14.78 17.57
CA GLY A 58 17.35 14.96 19.02
C GLY A 58 17.75 13.68 19.75
N ASP A 59 19.00 13.58 20.21
CA ASP A 59 19.57 12.40 20.89
C ASP A 59 18.88 11.99 22.21
N GLN A 60 17.95 12.79 22.74
CA GLN A 60 17.28 12.53 24.03
C GLN A 60 15.75 12.39 23.95
N VAL A 61 15.16 12.53 22.77
CA VAL A 61 13.70 12.43 22.60
C VAL A 61 13.35 11.08 22.00
N VAL A 62 12.70 10.23 22.80
CA VAL A 62 12.01 9.05 22.25
C VAL A 62 10.71 9.57 21.63
N TYR A 63 10.66 9.52 20.32
CA TYR A 63 9.46 9.84 19.56
C TYR A 63 8.55 8.61 19.58
N GLN A 64 7.37 8.76 20.16
CA GLN A 64 6.35 7.75 20.00
C GLN A 64 5.76 7.87 18.59
N GLY A 65 5.50 6.74 17.93
CA GLY A 65 4.93 6.78 16.61
C GLY A 65 4.95 5.43 15.90
N ARG A 66 4.54 5.47 14.65
CA ARG A 66 4.51 4.32 13.76
C ARG A 66 4.96 4.69 12.35
N ILE A 67 5.68 3.78 11.73
CA ILE A 67 6.19 3.91 10.37
C ILE A 67 5.54 2.82 9.52
N LEU A 68 5.12 3.15 8.30
CA LEU A 68 4.72 2.18 7.30
C LEU A 68 5.61 2.35 6.06
N ALA A 69 6.29 1.27 5.66
CA ALA A 69 7.10 1.22 4.45
C ALA A 69 6.64 0.11 3.50
N ARG A 70 6.87 0.27 2.18
CA ARG A 70 6.53 -0.78 1.21
C ARG A 70 7.48 -1.97 1.31
N TRP A 71 8.78 -1.69 1.29
CA TRP A 71 9.87 -2.67 1.43
C TRP A 71 9.70 -3.92 0.55
N ARG A 72 9.53 -3.72 -0.77
CA ARG A 72 9.77 -4.80 -1.73
C ARG A 72 11.27 -5.08 -1.80
N LEU A 73 11.64 -6.31 -2.16
CA LEU A 73 13.05 -6.67 -2.33
C LEU A 73 13.74 -5.72 -3.33
N GLY A 74 13.09 -5.43 -4.46
CA GLY A 74 13.60 -4.45 -5.43
C GLY A 74 13.75 -3.02 -4.88
N ASP A 75 12.94 -2.60 -3.90
CA ASP A 75 13.07 -1.27 -3.29
C ASP A 75 14.36 -1.16 -2.47
N LEU A 76 14.75 -2.25 -1.79
CA LEU A 76 15.98 -2.34 -0.99
C LEU A 76 17.21 -2.51 -1.89
N LEU A 77 17.16 -3.41 -2.88
CA LEU A 77 18.26 -3.66 -3.81
C LEU A 77 18.59 -2.44 -4.70
N SER A 78 17.58 -1.64 -5.05
CA SER A 78 17.80 -0.39 -5.81
C SER A 78 18.29 0.78 -4.94
N GLY A 79 18.27 0.65 -3.61
CA GLY A 79 18.59 1.73 -2.67
C GLY A 79 17.51 2.81 -2.57
N ALA A 80 16.30 2.56 -3.10
CA ALA A 80 15.15 3.44 -2.89
C ALA A 80 14.71 3.43 -1.42
N SER A 81 14.88 2.28 -0.74
CA SER A 81 14.80 2.14 0.71
C SER A 81 16.07 1.49 1.27
N ASP A 82 16.32 1.60 2.57
CA ASP A 82 17.46 0.93 3.23
C ASP A 82 17.07 0.19 4.51
N LEU A 83 17.77 -0.93 4.79
CA LEU A 83 17.55 -1.77 5.97
C LEU A 83 17.85 -1.03 7.27
N ASP A 84 18.75 -0.03 7.25
CA ASP A 84 19.10 0.81 8.40
C ASP A 84 17.90 1.60 8.96
N ALA A 85 16.81 1.74 8.19
CA ALA A 85 15.61 2.44 8.64
C ALA A 85 14.92 1.71 9.81
N TYR A 86 14.97 0.38 9.88
CA TYR A 86 14.37 -0.38 10.99
C TYR A 86 15.09 -0.18 12.34
N PRO A 87 16.40 -0.41 12.48
CA PRO A 87 17.09 -0.13 13.74
C PRO A 87 17.03 1.35 14.12
N MET A 88 17.02 2.26 13.13
CA MET A 88 16.79 3.69 13.36
C MET A 88 15.40 3.95 13.96
N ALA A 89 14.34 3.35 13.41
CA ALA A 89 12.97 3.46 13.91
C ALA A 89 12.86 3.00 15.37
N LYS A 90 13.41 1.82 15.67
CA LYS A 90 13.42 1.28 17.05
C LYS A 90 14.13 2.22 18.01
N ARG A 91 15.30 2.75 17.62
CA ARG A 91 16.07 3.70 18.44
C ARG A 91 15.27 4.97 18.74
N LEU A 92 14.47 5.43 17.78
CA LEU A 92 13.61 6.60 17.94
C LEU A 92 12.32 6.30 18.71
N GLY A 93 11.95 5.04 18.95
CA GLY A 93 10.72 4.66 19.64
C GLY A 93 9.51 4.40 18.72
N PHE A 94 9.74 4.25 17.41
CA PHE A 94 8.69 3.93 16.45
C PHE A 94 8.46 2.43 16.32
N SER A 95 7.18 2.01 16.28
CA SER A 95 6.81 0.73 15.68
C SER A 95 6.98 0.80 14.17
N PHE A 96 7.50 -0.26 13.55
CA PHE A 96 7.77 -0.29 12.12
C PHE A 96 6.89 -1.32 11.46
N PHE A 97 6.17 -0.92 10.42
CA PHE A 97 5.23 -1.76 9.69
C PHE A 97 5.63 -1.84 8.22
N VAL A 98 5.36 -2.98 7.61
CA VAL A 98 5.58 -3.21 6.18
C VAL A 98 4.29 -3.62 5.47
N ARG A 99 4.13 -3.14 4.24
CA ARG A 99 2.99 -3.47 3.38
C ARG A 99 3.38 -3.42 1.91
N GLN A 100 3.51 -4.58 1.28
CA GLN A 100 4.14 -4.75 -0.05
C GLN A 100 3.41 -4.04 -1.21
N ASP A 101 2.13 -3.70 -1.05
CA ASP A 101 1.32 -2.98 -2.04
C ASP A 101 1.18 -1.47 -1.73
N PHE A 102 1.79 -0.97 -0.65
CA PHE A 102 1.64 0.42 -0.24
C PHE A 102 2.45 1.37 -1.16
N HIS A 103 1.78 2.28 -1.86
CA HIS A 103 2.45 3.33 -2.65
C HIS A 103 2.26 4.75 -2.11
N GLY A 104 1.52 4.94 -1.01
CA GLY A 104 1.21 6.26 -0.48
C GLY A 104 2.44 7.02 0.06
N LYS A 105 2.27 8.32 0.24
CA LYS A 105 3.16 9.18 1.02
C LYS A 105 2.31 10.10 1.88
N VAL A 106 2.25 9.79 3.17
CA VAL A 106 1.39 10.47 4.13
C VAL A 106 2.12 10.59 5.46
N PHE A 107 2.17 11.79 6.01
CA PHE A 107 2.83 12.10 7.26
C PHE A 107 1.85 12.80 8.18
N SER A 108 1.51 12.18 9.30
CA SER A 108 0.46 12.65 10.20
C SER A 108 1.04 12.99 11.56
N VAL A 109 0.73 14.19 12.02
CA VAL A 109 1.01 14.65 13.39
C VAL A 109 -0.33 14.95 14.04
N PRO A 110 -0.90 13.99 14.82
CA PRO A 110 -2.18 14.15 15.50
C PRO A 110 -2.22 15.45 16.31
N GLY A 111 -3.36 16.16 16.23
CA GLY A 111 -3.57 17.48 16.79
C GLY A 111 -2.95 18.65 16.00
N SER A 112 -2.12 18.38 14.99
CA SER A 112 -1.50 19.42 14.15
C SER A 112 -1.98 19.37 12.70
N GLY A 113 -1.94 18.20 12.05
CA GLY A 113 -2.34 18.08 10.66
C GLY A 113 -1.70 16.90 9.95
N ILE A 114 -1.92 16.82 8.64
CA ILE A 114 -1.44 15.74 7.79
C ILE A 114 -0.84 16.32 6.51
N VAL A 115 0.35 15.87 6.17
CA VAL A 115 0.97 16.11 4.86
C VAL A 115 0.72 14.88 3.98
N VAL A 116 0.19 15.09 2.79
CA VAL A 116 -0.01 14.05 1.78
C VAL A 116 0.45 14.55 0.42
N GLY A 117 1.12 13.72 -0.37
CA GLY A 117 1.60 14.16 -1.69
C GLY A 117 2.55 13.17 -2.34
N SER A 118 3.48 13.71 -3.13
CA SER A 118 4.45 12.91 -3.89
C SER A 118 5.75 12.62 -3.13
N ALA A 119 6.07 13.40 -2.09
CA ALA A 119 7.32 13.32 -1.35
C ALA A 119 7.48 12.00 -0.57
N ASN A 120 8.42 11.14 -0.98
CA ASN A 120 8.82 9.99 -0.18
C ASN A 120 9.70 10.39 1.01
N ALA A 121 9.78 9.55 2.04
CA ALA A 121 10.59 9.76 3.24
C ALA A 121 12.09 9.49 2.97
N THR A 122 12.68 10.34 2.13
CA THR A 122 14.07 10.31 1.68
C THR A 122 14.61 11.75 1.67
N LEU A 123 15.93 11.97 1.67
CA LEU A 123 16.45 13.34 1.55
C LEU A 123 16.03 14.00 0.22
N SER A 124 15.87 13.21 -0.84
CA SER A 124 15.39 13.70 -2.16
C SER A 124 13.93 14.16 -2.09
N GLY A 125 13.05 13.36 -1.49
CA GLY A 125 11.63 13.68 -1.39
C GLY A 125 11.36 14.86 -0.45
N PHE A 126 12.16 15.02 0.59
CA PHE A 126 12.04 16.12 1.54
C PHE A 126 12.78 17.41 1.13
N GLY A 127 13.40 17.50 -0.05
CA GLY A 127 14.10 18.73 -0.43
C GLY A 127 15.33 19.02 0.43
N LEU A 128 15.96 18.00 1.02
CA LEU A 128 17.06 18.13 1.99
C LEU A 128 18.45 17.84 1.39
N LYS A 129 18.55 17.74 0.05
CA LYS A 129 19.81 17.64 -0.69
C LYS A 129 19.79 18.54 -1.93
N ASP A 130 20.96 18.91 -2.43
CA ASP A 130 21.09 19.88 -3.53
C ASP A 130 20.40 19.45 -4.84
N SER A 131 20.37 18.14 -5.12
CA SER A 131 19.68 17.55 -6.27
C SER A 131 18.37 16.85 -5.85
N ALA A 132 17.56 17.52 -5.04
CA ALA A 132 16.28 16.98 -4.57
C ALA A 132 15.21 16.94 -5.66
N ASN A 133 14.17 16.14 -5.44
CA ASN A 133 13.04 16.03 -6.35
C ASN A 133 12.16 17.29 -6.23
N SER A 134 11.53 17.68 -7.34
CA SER A 134 10.47 18.69 -7.33
C SER A 134 9.16 18.03 -6.88
N GLU A 135 8.95 17.93 -5.56
CA GLU A 135 7.75 17.34 -4.97
C GLU A 135 6.67 18.39 -4.68
N VAL A 136 5.42 17.97 -4.77
CA VAL A 136 4.26 18.78 -4.38
C VAL A 136 3.42 17.97 -3.40
N CYS A 137 3.09 18.61 -2.28
CA CYS A 137 2.26 18.04 -1.22
C CYS A 137 1.14 19.00 -0.86
N THR A 138 0.16 18.47 -0.15
CA THR A 138 -0.92 19.23 0.48
C THR A 138 -0.83 19.01 1.98
N LEU A 139 -0.80 20.10 2.74
CA LEU A 139 -1.04 20.11 4.17
C LEU A 139 -2.55 20.28 4.40
N VAL A 140 -3.16 19.29 5.05
CA VAL A 140 -4.58 19.28 5.42
C VAL A 140 -4.73 19.29 6.95
N PRO A 141 -5.83 19.85 7.49
CA PRO A 141 -6.07 19.86 8.92
C PRO A 141 -6.25 18.45 9.46
N ASP A 142 -5.98 18.32 10.76
CA ASP A 142 -6.30 17.10 11.49
C ASP A 142 -7.82 16.95 11.64
N SER A 143 -8.33 15.75 11.41
CA SER A 143 -9.74 15.40 11.59
C SER A 143 -9.89 13.93 11.97
N ARG A 144 -11.02 13.58 12.59
CA ARG A 144 -11.28 12.18 12.95
C ARG A 144 -11.36 11.29 11.71
N GLU A 145 -11.94 11.80 10.64
CA GLU A 145 -12.10 11.11 9.36
C GLU A 145 -10.72 10.82 8.75
N ASN A 146 -9.83 11.81 8.71
CA ASN A 146 -8.49 11.64 8.17
C ASN A 146 -7.64 10.68 9.02
N GLN A 147 -7.75 10.77 10.35
CA GLN A 147 -7.05 9.83 11.25
C GLN A 147 -7.60 8.41 11.14
N SER A 148 -8.91 8.25 10.93
CA SER A 148 -9.53 6.93 10.72
C SER A 148 -9.02 6.28 9.43
N LEU A 149 -8.96 7.04 8.33
CA LEU A 149 -8.37 6.57 7.07
C LEU A 149 -6.91 6.14 7.26
N LEU A 150 -6.12 6.92 8.01
CA LEU A 150 -4.74 6.55 8.33
C LEU A 150 -4.66 5.26 9.15
N ASN A 151 -5.54 5.07 10.13
CA ASN A 151 -5.59 3.83 10.90
C ASN A 151 -5.90 2.62 10.01
N GLU A 152 -6.85 2.73 9.08
CA GLU A 152 -7.19 1.68 8.11
C GLU A 152 -5.99 1.30 7.23
N ILE A 153 -5.11 2.24 6.90
CA ILE A 153 -3.88 1.95 6.14
C ILE A 153 -2.96 0.99 6.94
N PHE A 154 -2.88 1.15 8.27
CA PHE A 154 -2.08 0.29 9.15
C PHE A 154 -2.73 -1.06 9.47
N GLU A 155 -4.06 -1.17 9.52
CA GLU A 155 -4.75 -2.44 9.82
C GLU A 155 -4.42 -3.57 8.84
N GLY A 156 -3.98 -3.25 7.63
CA GLY A 156 -3.56 -4.22 6.60
C GLY A 156 -2.04 -4.45 6.53
N SER A 157 -1.27 -3.96 7.49
CA SER A 157 0.19 -4.02 7.49
C SER A 157 0.75 -5.04 8.50
N ILE A 158 1.99 -5.48 8.27
CA ILE A 158 2.69 -6.41 9.16
C ILE A 158 3.66 -5.63 10.03
N GLU A 159 3.54 -5.75 11.35
CA GLU A 159 4.54 -5.19 12.27
C GLU A 159 5.85 -5.96 12.17
N MET A 160 6.93 -5.23 11.95
CA MET A 160 8.28 -5.77 11.78
C MET A 160 8.84 -6.22 13.12
N THR A 161 9.19 -7.50 13.20
CA THR A 161 9.91 -8.09 14.33
C THR A 161 11.38 -8.28 13.98
N ASP A 162 12.24 -8.41 14.99
CA ASP A 162 13.67 -8.71 14.77
C ASP A 162 13.86 -10.01 13.97
N ALA A 163 12.99 -11.00 14.17
CA ALA A 163 13.03 -12.25 13.42
C ALA A 163 12.75 -12.04 11.92
N ILE A 164 11.67 -11.31 11.57
CA ILE A 164 11.35 -11.01 10.17
C ILE A 164 12.46 -10.14 9.56
N PHE A 165 12.97 -9.17 10.31
CA PHE A 165 14.04 -8.29 9.85
C PHE A 165 15.33 -9.04 9.52
N GLU A 166 15.75 -9.99 10.36
CA GLU A 166 16.93 -10.81 10.10
C GLU A 166 16.75 -11.71 8.87
N GLU A 167 15.57 -12.30 8.68
CA GLU A 167 15.23 -13.07 7.48
C GLU A 167 15.31 -12.20 6.21
N MET A 168 14.68 -11.01 6.21
CA MET A 168 14.77 -10.07 5.09
C MET A 168 16.22 -9.65 4.81
N SER A 169 16.98 -9.35 5.86
CA SER A 169 18.38 -8.92 5.76
C SER A 169 19.28 -10.02 5.19
N ALA A 170 19.01 -11.29 5.50
CA ALA A 170 19.72 -12.42 4.91
C ALA A 170 19.47 -12.51 3.40
N VAL A 171 18.20 -12.42 2.98
CA VAL A 171 17.81 -12.47 1.57
C VAL A 171 18.41 -11.31 0.77
N VAL A 172 18.38 -10.08 1.30
CA VAL A 172 18.96 -8.91 0.63
C VAL A 172 20.46 -9.12 0.42
N ARG A 173 21.20 -9.55 1.46
CA ARG A 173 22.64 -9.83 1.37
C ARG A 173 22.96 -10.90 0.33
N GLU A 174 22.17 -11.97 0.29
CA GLU A 174 22.35 -13.04 -0.69
C GLU A 174 22.10 -12.55 -2.13
N ALA A 175 21.02 -11.78 -2.34
CA ALA A 175 20.68 -11.21 -3.64
C ALA A 175 21.73 -10.21 -4.15
N GLU A 176 22.30 -9.38 -3.26
CA GLU A 176 23.40 -8.48 -3.61
C GLU A 176 24.66 -9.25 -4.06
N MET A 177 24.93 -10.41 -3.46
CA MET A 177 26.09 -11.25 -3.80
C MET A 177 25.92 -12.02 -5.10
N SER A 178 24.71 -12.51 -5.38
CA SER A 178 24.45 -13.37 -6.54
C SER A 178 24.39 -12.60 -7.87
N GLN A 179 24.28 -11.26 -7.82
CA GLN A 179 23.89 -10.42 -8.97
C GLN A 179 22.61 -10.90 -9.68
N ASP A 180 21.85 -11.80 -9.04
CA ASP A 180 20.62 -12.34 -9.57
C ASP A 180 19.53 -11.30 -9.35
N LEU A 181 18.96 -10.81 -10.45
CA LEU A 181 17.93 -9.76 -10.44
C LEU A 181 16.55 -10.30 -10.07
N LYS A 182 16.44 -11.44 -9.37
CA LYS A 182 15.16 -11.86 -8.81
C LYS A 182 14.70 -10.81 -7.80
N GLN A 183 13.71 -10.02 -8.20
CA GLN A 183 13.22 -8.86 -7.43
C GLN A 183 12.13 -9.22 -6.43
N GLU A 184 12.00 -10.50 -6.09
CA GLU A 184 10.88 -11.04 -5.32
C GLU A 184 11.36 -11.69 -4.03
N TRP A 185 10.60 -11.53 -2.96
CA TRP A 185 10.84 -12.22 -1.71
C TRP A 185 10.64 -13.74 -1.89
N PRO A 186 11.43 -14.58 -1.20
CA PRO A 186 11.11 -16.00 -1.06
C PRO A 186 9.68 -16.20 -0.58
N SER A 187 9.01 -17.24 -1.07
CA SER A 187 7.60 -17.52 -0.77
C SER A 187 7.27 -17.52 0.71
N GLU A 188 8.10 -18.19 1.51
CA GLU A 188 7.94 -18.36 2.95
C GLU A 188 8.03 -17.02 3.69
N LEU A 189 8.87 -16.11 3.19
CA LEU A 189 8.99 -14.77 3.73
C LEU A 189 7.83 -13.89 3.26
N MET A 190 7.42 -14.02 1.99
CA MET A 190 6.28 -13.29 1.45
C MET A 190 4.99 -13.63 2.21
N ASP A 191 4.77 -14.88 2.60
CA ASP A 191 3.63 -15.31 3.40
C ASP A 191 3.60 -14.61 4.78
N LYS A 192 4.78 -14.33 5.36
CA LYS A 192 4.90 -13.56 6.62
C LYS A 192 4.68 -12.06 6.42
N LEU A 193 4.99 -11.54 5.23
CA LEU A 193 4.86 -10.11 4.87
C LEU A 193 3.46 -9.75 4.36
N GLN A 194 2.51 -10.68 4.49
CA GLN A 194 1.16 -10.57 3.98
C GLN A 194 0.14 -10.71 5.11
N ALA A 195 -0.77 -9.74 5.23
CA ALA A 195 -1.87 -9.84 6.19
C ALA A 195 -2.78 -11.04 5.83
N PRO A 196 -3.07 -11.96 6.79
CA PRO A 196 -3.80 -13.18 6.48
C PRO A 196 -5.28 -12.92 6.11
N GLU A 197 -5.83 -11.80 6.54
CA GLU A 197 -7.23 -11.42 6.31
C GLU A 197 -7.34 -10.04 5.68
N PHE A 198 -8.47 -9.80 5.01
CA PHE A 198 -8.78 -8.48 4.47
C PHE A 198 -9.29 -7.54 5.58
N SER A 199 -8.81 -6.31 5.57
CA SER A 199 -9.27 -5.22 6.44
C SER A 199 -9.41 -3.90 5.66
N GLY A 200 -10.34 -3.07 6.13
CA GLY A 200 -10.59 -1.71 5.62
C GLY A 200 -11.29 -1.66 4.25
N ARG A 201 -10.86 -0.68 3.44
CA ARG A 201 -11.41 -0.36 2.12
C ARG A 201 -10.47 -0.75 0.98
N LEU A 202 -10.95 -0.65 -0.25
CA LEU A 202 -10.15 -0.85 -1.45
C LEU A 202 -10.12 0.44 -2.29
N LEU A 203 -9.03 0.68 -3.00
CA LEU A 203 -9.00 1.59 -4.14
C LEU A 203 -9.31 0.80 -5.40
N PHE A 204 -9.95 1.46 -6.38
CA PHE A 204 -10.14 0.86 -7.71
C PHE A 204 -8.80 0.53 -8.39
N SER A 205 -7.74 1.25 -8.03
CA SER A 205 -6.37 0.98 -8.46
C SER A 205 -5.82 -0.38 -7.96
N GLU A 206 -6.37 -0.94 -6.88
CA GLU A 206 -6.00 -2.24 -6.31
C GLU A 206 -6.75 -3.43 -6.95
N CYS A 207 -7.67 -3.17 -7.89
CA CYS A 207 -8.36 -4.20 -8.65
C CYS A 207 -7.57 -4.65 -9.89
N LEU A 208 -7.61 -5.94 -10.18
CA LEU A 208 -7.04 -6.54 -11.40
C LEU A 208 -7.83 -6.10 -12.63
N VAL A 209 -7.12 -5.75 -13.71
CA VAL A 209 -7.74 -5.19 -14.93
C VAL A 209 -7.69 -6.13 -16.12
N SER A 210 -6.83 -7.14 -16.09
CA SER A 210 -6.60 -8.07 -17.19
C SER A 210 -6.68 -9.53 -16.72
N ILE A 211 -6.77 -10.46 -17.67
CA ILE A 211 -6.75 -11.91 -17.42
C ILE A 211 -5.42 -12.43 -17.96
N PRO A 212 -4.64 -13.22 -17.19
CA PRO A 212 -3.36 -13.72 -17.65
C PRO A 212 -3.57 -14.79 -18.73
N GLU A 213 -2.74 -14.75 -19.77
CA GLU A 213 -2.67 -15.80 -20.78
C GLU A 213 -1.62 -16.83 -20.34
N ILE A 214 -2.03 -18.08 -20.19
CA ILE A 214 -1.15 -19.19 -19.77
C ILE A 214 -1.00 -20.17 -20.93
N ASP A 215 0.24 -20.53 -21.26
CA ASP A 215 0.53 -21.50 -22.31
C ASP A 215 0.28 -22.96 -21.87
N ALA A 216 0.40 -23.90 -22.81
CA ALA A 216 0.25 -25.33 -22.52
C ALA A 216 1.29 -25.89 -21.54
N SER A 217 2.37 -25.16 -21.27
CA SER A 217 3.43 -25.53 -20.34
C SER A 217 3.19 -24.94 -18.94
N GLY A 218 2.14 -24.15 -18.74
CA GLY A 218 1.82 -23.51 -17.47
C GLY A 218 2.57 -22.20 -17.20
N ASN A 219 3.18 -21.59 -18.22
CA ASN A 219 3.86 -20.30 -18.09
C ASN A 219 2.94 -19.15 -18.48
N VAL A 220 3.05 -18.02 -17.78
CA VAL A 220 2.35 -16.78 -18.13
C VAL A 220 3.02 -16.15 -19.34
N VAL A 221 2.29 -16.03 -20.44
CA VAL A 221 2.74 -15.44 -21.71
C VAL A 221 2.50 -13.93 -21.73
N CYS A 222 1.36 -13.50 -21.19
CA CYS A 222 0.93 -12.12 -21.23
C CYS A 222 0.12 -11.78 -19.98
N LEU A 223 0.46 -10.64 -19.37
CA LEU A 223 -0.30 -10.02 -18.28
C LEU A 223 -0.02 -8.51 -18.30
N ASP A 224 -1.00 -7.70 -17.94
CA ASP A 224 -0.85 -6.24 -17.88
C ASP A 224 0.21 -5.82 -16.86
N ASP A 225 1.03 -4.82 -17.21
CA ASP A 225 2.12 -4.31 -16.37
C ASP A 225 1.63 -3.80 -15.00
N ARG A 226 0.40 -3.26 -14.94
CA ARG A 226 -0.21 -2.84 -13.67
C ARG A 226 -0.52 -4.04 -12.80
N ASP A 227 -1.08 -5.10 -13.38
CA ASP A 227 -1.41 -6.31 -12.64
C ASP A 227 -0.12 -7.01 -12.14
N LEU A 228 0.93 -7.07 -12.98
CA LEU A 228 2.27 -7.51 -12.54
C LEU A 228 2.78 -6.68 -11.36
N HIS A 229 2.61 -5.35 -11.42
CA HIS A 229 3.01 -4.46 -10.33
C HIS A 229 2.20 -4.70 -9.05
N LEU A 230 0.89 -4.93 -9.16
CA LEU A 230 0.00 -5.22 -8.02
C LEU A 230 0.35 -6.55 -7.36
N LEU A 231 0.62 -7.58 -8.17
CA LEU A 231 1.05 -8.90 -7.73
C LEU A 231 2.46 -8.88 -7.13
N GLY A 232 3.27 -7.88 -7.50
CA GLY A 232 4.66 -7.78 -7.09
C GLY A 232 5.53 -8.84 -7.76
N VAL A 233 5.17 -9.27 -8.97
CA VAL A 233 5.90 -10.30 -9.73
C VAL A 233 6.42 -9.77 -11.07
N SER A 234 7.45 -10.42 -11.60
CA SER A 234 7.96 -10.13 -12.95
C SER A 234 7.41 -11.10 -14.00
N ALA A 235 7.21 -10.65 -15.24
CA ALA A 235 6.75 -11.51 -16.32
C ALA A 235 7.75 -12.61 -16.72
N ARG A 236 9.04 -12.46 -16.37
CA ARG A 236 10.10 -13.37 -16.81
C ARG A 236 10.07 -14.66 -16.01
N GLY A 237 9.67 -15.75 -16.65
CA GLY A 237 9.67 -17.09 -16.04
C GLY A 237 8.59 -17.25 -14.97
N LEU A 238 7.50 -16.49 -15.07
CA LEU A 238 6.36 -16.60 -14.16
C LEU A 238 5.56 -17.86 -14.47
N ASP A 239 5.68 -18.85 -13.59
CA ASP A 239 4.86 -20.06 -13.64
C ASP A 239 3.50 -19.86 -12.95
N SER A 240 2.54 -20.72 -13.31
CA SER A 240 1.18 -20.70 -12.76
C SER A 240 1.14 -20.82 -11.23
N SER A 241 2.06 -21.56 -10.61
CA SER A 241 2.08 -21.75 -9.15
C SER A 241 2.49 -20.46 -8.40
N THR A 242 3.42 -19.71 -8.97
CA THR A 242 3.87 -18.42 -8.46
C THR A 242 2.82 -17.35 -8.70
N LEU A 243 2.17 -17.37 -9.87
CA LEU A 243 1.03 -16.52 -10.15
C LEU A 243 -0.11 -16.74 -9.15
N GLU A 244 -0.45 -18.01 -8.85
CA GLU A 244 -1.51 -18.34 -7.89
C GLU A 244 -1.20 -17.83 -6.49
N ARG A 245 0.03 -18.02 -6.03
CA ARG A 245 0.49 -17.51 -4.73
C ARG A 245 0.38 -15.99 -4.67
N ALA A 246 0.87 -15.29 -5.70
CA ALA A 246 0.81 -13.83 -5.77
C ALA A 246 -0.65 -13.33 -5.82
N PHE A 247 -1.52 -14.01 -6.59
CA PHE A 247 -2.95 -13.72 -6.68
C PHE A 247 -3.65 -13.83 -5.32
N LYS A 248 -3.41 -14.93 -4.58
CA LYS A 248 -3.91 -15.13 -3.22
C LYS A 248 -3.44 -14.05 -2.26
N GLY A 249 -2.27 -13.48 -2.53
CA GLY A 249 -1.70 -12.36 -1.79
C GLY A 249 -2.32 -10.99 -2.06
N THR A 250 -3.15 -10.86 -3.09
CA THR A 250 -3.78 -9.57 -3.41
C THR A 250 -4.89 -9.21 -2.42
N ARG A 251 -5.03 -7.92 -2.12
CA ARG A 251 -6.12 -7.43 -1.28
C ARG A 251 -7.49 -7.73 -1.87
N ILE A 252 -7.65 -7.63 -3.19
CA ILE A 252 -8.91 -7.90 -3.87
C ILE A 252 -9.34 -9.38 -3.74
N PHE A 253 -8.39 -10.32 -3.79
CA PHE A 253 -8.71 -11.73 -3.54
C PHE A 253 -9.06 -11.98 -2.07
N ARG A 254 -8.29 -11.44 -1.12
CA ARG A 254 -8.61 -11.56 0.31
C ARG A 254 -9.95 -10.92 0.64
N TRP A 255 -10.30 -9.81 -0.01
CA TRP A 255 -11.62 -9.19 0.09
C TRP A 255 -12.72 -10.16 -0.34
N LEU A 256 -12.55 -10.86 -1.48
CA LEU A 256 -13.53 -11.83 -1.95
C LEU A 256 -13.71 -12.97 -0.94
N VAL A 257 -12.62 -13.55 -0.45
CA VAL A 257 -12.66 -14.61 0.57
C VAL A 257 -13.34 -14.12 1.85
N HIS A 258 -12.99 -12.93 2.33
CA HIS A 258 -13.63 -12.31 3.49
C HIS A 258 -15.13 -12.07 3.25
N ALA A 259 -15.50 -11.60 2.07
CA ALA A 259 -16.89 -11.37 1.71
C ALA A 259 -17.70 -12.68 1.75
N LEU A 260 -17.17 -13.74 1.13
CA LEU A 260 -17.82 -15.05 1.13
C LEU A 260 -17.92 -15.64 2.54
N LYS A 261 -16.85 -15.60 3.34
CA LYS A 261 -16.88 -16.07 4.75
C LYS A 261 -17.95 -15.37 5.59
N ALA A 262 -18.12 -14.06 5.41
CA ALA A 262 -19.14 -13.27 6.08
C ALA A 262 -20.58 -13.54 5.58
N SER A 263 -20.74 -14.38 4.54
CA SER A 263 -22.03 -14.75 3.95
C SER A 263 -22.16 -16.27 3.84
N GLU A 264 -21.78 -16.99 4.91
CA GLU A 264 -21.89 -18.46 5.00
C GLU A 264 -21.13 -19.24 3.91
N GLY A 265 -20.11 -18.61 3.32
CA GLY A 265 -19.28 -19.18 2.27
C GLY A 265 -19.83 -19.04 0.85
N GLU A 266 -20.95 -18.34 0.64
CA GLU A 266 -21.59 -18.22 -0.69
C GLU A 266 -22.20 -16.82 -0.92
N MET A 267 -22.03 -16.28 -2.14
CA MET A 267 -22.73 -15.08 -2.59
C MET A 267 -23.05 -15.13 -4.09
N TYR A 268 -24.08 -14.38 -4.51
CA TYR A 268 -24.40 -14.19 -5.93
C TYR A 268 -23.71 -12.96 -6.50
N PHE A 269 -23.45 -12.96 -7.82
CA PHE A 269 -22.72 -11.90 -8.52
C PHE A 269 -23.27 -10.50 -8.27
N GLY A 270 -24.61 -10.35 -8.23
CA GLY A 270 -25.26 -9.07 -7.94
C GLY A 270 -24.93 -8.54 -6.54
N ALA A 271 -25.01 -9.40 -5.52
CA ALA A 271 -24.68 -9.04 -4.14
C ALA A 271 -23.18 -8.76 -3.96
N LEU A 272 -22.31 -9.52 -4.63
CA LEU A 272 -20.87 -9.24 -4.64
C LEU A 272 -20.55 -7.91 -5.32
N THR A 273 -21.25 -7.56 -6.41
CA THR A 273 -21.07 -6.28 -7.09
C THR A 273 -21.39 -5.11 -6.16
N GLU A 274 -22.53 -5.17 -5.47
CA GLU A 274 -22.93 -4.13 -4.51
C GLU A 274 -21.94 -4.03 -3.35
N ARG A 275 -21.53 -5.17 -2.81
CA ARG A 275 -20.56 -5.22 -1.72
C ARG A 275 -19.20 -4.66 -2.12
N LEU A 276 -18.73 -4.97 -3.33
CA LEU A 276 -17.47 -4.42 -3.86
C LEU A 276 -17.58 -2.90 -4.00
N HIS A 277 -18.68 -2.42 -4.59
CA HIS A 277 -18.94 -1.00 -4.76
C HIS A 277 -18.89 -0.23 -3.43
N ASN A 278 -19.51 -0.79 -2.38
CA ASN A 278 -19.48 -0.22 -1.03
C ASN A 278 -18.11 -0.31 -0.33
N THR A 279 -17.24 -1.21 -0.80
CA THR A 279 -15.88 -1.35 -0.26
C THR A 279 -14.90 -0.36 -0.91
N LEU A 280 -15.16 0.10 -2.13
CA LEU A 280 -14.30 1.04 -2.84
C LEU A 280 -14.33 2.43 -2.18
N LEU A 281 -13.18 3.09 -2.08
CA LEU A 281 -12.99 4.39 -1.42
C LEU A 281 -12.92 5.57 -2.42
N ASP A 282 -12.92 5.30 -3.72
CA ASP A 282 -12.68 6.30 -4.76
C ASP A 282 -13.75 7.42 -4.82
N ASP A 283 -13.28 8.65 -5.11
CA ASP A 283 -14.10 9.84 -5.38
C ASP A 283 -13.63 10.49 -6.70
N PRO A 284 -14.49 10.63 -7.75
CA PRO A 284 -15.90 10.26 -7.77
C PRO A 284 -16.11 8.75 -7.61
N VAL A 285 -17.25 8.40 -7.02
CA VAL A 285 -17.69 7.02 -6.83
C VAL A 285 -17.59 6.25 -8.16
N VAL A 286 -16.91 5.11 -8.14
CA VAL A 286 -16.71 4.25 -9.31
C VAL A 286 -18.05 3.87 -9.94
N TYR A 287 -18.14 3.95 -11.27
CA TYR A 287 -19.35 3.56 -11.98
C TYR A 287 -19.64 2.07 -11.79
N ARG A 288 -20.91 1.73 -11.53
CA ARG A 288 -21.37 0.34 -11.35
C ARG A 288 -20.98 -0.59 -12.49
N ARG A 289 -20.89 -0.08 -13.73
CA ARG A 289 -20.43 -0.87 -14.88
C ARG A 289 -19.00 -1.33 -14.68
N ASP A 290 -18.13 -0.43 -14.25
CA ASP A 290 -16.70 -0.69 -14.12
C ASP A 290 -16.44 -1.61 -12.91
N VAL A 291 -17.23 -1.49 -11.83
CA VAL A 291 -17.24 -2.46 -10.71
C VAL A 291 -17.58 -3.88 -11.18
N LYS A 292 -18.60 -4.02 -12.04
CA LYS A 292 -18.94 -5.33 -12.61
C LYS A 292 -17.81 -5.89 -13.46
N THR A 293 -17.13 -5.04 -14.23
CA THR A 293 -15.98 -5.46 -15.04
C THR A 293 -14.86 -6.03 -14.16
N VAL A 294 -14.42 -5.29 -13.13
CA VAL A 294 -13.34 -5.77 -12.26
C VAL A 294 -13.73 -6.98 -11.43
N LEU A 295 -14.99 -7.08 -10.98
CA LEU A 295 -15.49 -8.30 -10.32
C LEU A 295 -15.48 -9.48 -11.29
N GLN A 296 -15.90 -9.29 -12.53
CA GLN A 296 -15.89 -10.34 -13.54
C GLN A 296 -14.45 -10.82 -13.84
N THR A 297 -13.49 -9.89 -13.93
CA THR A 297 -12.06 -10.20 -14.05
C THR A 297 -11.59 -11.03 -12.85
N LEU A 298 -11.87 -10.59 -11.62
CA LEU A 298 -11.49 -11.32 -10.40
C LEU A 298 -12.04 -12.76 -10.39
N LEU A 299 -13.29 -12.95 -10.80
CA LEU A 299 -13.88 -14.28 -10.86
C LEU A 299 -13.28 -15.16 -11.97
N GLN A 300 -12.86 -14.57 -13.09
CA GLN A 300 -12.14 -15.30 -14.14
C GLN A 300 -10.76 -15.75 -13.66
N TRP A 301 -10.07 -14.95 -12.84
CA TRP A 301 -8.85 -15.39 -12.16
C TRP A 301 -9.10 -16.60 -11.26
N CYS A 302 -10.19 -16.59 -10.48
CA CYS A 302 -10.56 -17.73 -9.62
C CYS A 302 -10.85 -19.00 -10.42
N GLN A 303 -11.47 -18.87 -11.60
CA GLN A 303 -11.74 -20.00 -12.49
C GLN A 303 -10.47 -20.52 -13.17
N LEU A 304 -9.54 -19.64 -13.53
CA LEU A 304 -8.27 -20.00 -14.12
C LEU A 304 -7.34 -20.70 -13.12
N LEU A 305 -7.38 -20.26 -11.86
CA LEU A 305 -6.53 -20.73 -10.77
C LEU A 305 -7.38 -21.51 -9.77
N GLU A 306 -7.83 -22.72 -10.15
CA GLU A 306 -8.79 -23.51 -9.36
C GLU A 306 -8.35 -23.76 -7.90
N ALA A 307 -7.04 -23.91 -7.68
CA ALA A 307 -6.46 -24.08 -6.34
C ALA A 307 -6.57 -22.83 -5.45
N ALA A 308 -7.07 -21.70 -5.99
CA ALA A 308 -7.53 -20.56 -5.21
C ALA A 308 -8.67 -20.88 -4.23
N GLY A 309 -9.39 -21.99 -4.42
CA GLY A 309 -10.43 -22.44 -3.47
C GLY A 309 -11.72 -21.62 -3.55
N VAL A 310 -11.98 -21.01 -4.71
CA VAL A 310 -13.21 -20.27 -5.01
C VAL A 310 -13.85 -20.88 -6.26
N ILE A 311 -15.09 -21.31 -6.13
CA ILE A 311 -15.87 -21.95 -7.19
C ILE A 311 -16.90 -20.96 -7.72
N VAL A 312 -16.93 -20.80 -9.05
CA VAL A 312 -17.90 -19.95 -9.77
C VAL A 312 -18.79 -20.84 -10.63
N ASP A 313 -20.08 -20.90 -10.29
CA ASP A 313 -21.08 -21.71 -11.00
C ASP A 313 -22.36 -20.93 -11.34
N ARG A 314 -23.27 -21.57 -12.10
CA ARG A 314 -24.57 -21.02 -12.51
C ARG A 314 -25.65 -22.11 -12.36
N PRO A 315 -26.18 -22.34 -11.14
CA PRO A 315 -27.18 -23.38 -10.92
C PRO A 315 -28.51 -23.07 -11.62
N ASN A 316 -28.80 -21.78 -11.87
CA ASN A 316 -29.95 -21.29 -12.63
C ASN A 316 -29.50 -20.15 -13.57
N HIS A 317 -30.25 -19.05 -13.63
CA HIS A 317 -29.89 -17.84 -14.39
C HIS A 317 -28.87 -16.94 -13.68
N SER A 318 -28.64 -17.14 -12.38
CA SER A 318 -27.77 -16.29 -11.56
C SER A 318 -26.40 -16.95 -11.37
N GLN A 319 -25.33 -16.17 -11.59
CA GLN A 319 -23.97 -16.60 -11.26
C GLN A 319 -23.76 -16.54 -9.75
N ARG A 320 -23.23 -17.64 -9.22
CA ARG A 320 -22.98 -17.89 -7.81
C ARG A 320 -21.51 -18.15 -7.61
N VAL A 321 -20.99 -17.66 -6.50
CA VAL A 321 -19.58 -17.75 -6.10
C VAL A 321 -19.56 -18.31 -4.69
N ARG A 322 -18.77 -19.36 -4.46
CA ARG A 322 -18.67 -20.02 -3.17
C ARG A 322 -17.26 -20.48 -2.86
N LEU A 323 -16.95 -20.64 -1.58
CA LEU A 323 -15.72 -21.31 -1.16
C LEU A 323 -15.80 -22.80 -1.52
N SER A 324 -14.64 -23.40 -1.84
CA SER A 324 -14.50 -24.82 -2.16
C SER A 324 -14.76 -25.71 -0.95
#